data_AF-A0A9P7X4M8-F1
#
_entry.id   AF-A0A9P7X4M8-F1
#
_cell.length_a   1.000
_cell.length_b   1.000
_cell.length_c   1.000
_cell.angle_alpha   90.00
_cell.angle_beta   90.00
_cell.angle_gamma   90.00
#
_symmetry.space_group_name_H-M   'P 1'
#
loop_
_entity.id
_entity.type
_entity.pdbx_description
1 polymer ?
#
loop_
_entity_poly.entity_id
_entity_poly.type
_entity_poly.pdbx_seq_one_letter_code
_entity_poly.pdbx_strand_id
1 'polypeptide(L)'
;MLAMALQHPLLDSLITLTSRFWNAGENGWAQIIIPDAVSVPQIADTPDEVDEDEQPLVANETITFNVIDLVDIIFFPLQPSGGTRVLLRSEYPDLYERLKIKRSQSPGTGAVVTGQPGIGKTIFLFYLAIALIMDGEPFALQIGKRPLFIVRGPADVQLFNPESADAGVLNGIKWALSDSNAVLGPPPDIFLDPFPPSYVVQTTLPTQKRWKEWSKQRGAGLIFMKPFNWNEIYFVGTRIETHPVNPNTLMEMFTLYGSSAQLCFRLARNEQSRIDWERDIIPTLRNIPNLAGLVENVLQTTADEVSSQIPPPSFLASTSSMK
;
A
#
# COMPACT_ATOMS: atom_id res chain seq x y z
N MET A 1 0.38 37.93 -18.39
CA MET A 1 0.65 37.63 -16.97
C MET A 1 1.03 36.16 -16.89
N LEU A 2 2.28 35.81 -17.22
CA LEU A 2 2.80 34.46 -17.00
C LEU A 2 3.07 34.34 -15.50
N ALA A 3 2.14 33.74 -14.75
CA ALA A 3 2.50 33.20 -13.46
C ALA A 3 3.60 32.16 -13.71
N MET A 4 4.79 32.36 -13.12
CA MET A 4 5.80 31.31 -13.05
C MET A 4 5.11 30.12 -12.37
N ALA A 5 4.69 29.13 -13.15
CA ALA A 5 4.16 27.90 -12.63
C ALA A 5 5.25 27.32 -11.73
N LEU A 6 5.03 27.38 -10.41
CA LEU A 6 5.88 26.69 -9.45
C LEU A 6 6.00 25.25 -9.93
N GLN A 7 7.22 24.84 -10.29
CA GLN A 7 7.52 23.47 -10.68
C GLN A 7 7.00 22.54 -9.59
N HIS A 8 6.13 21.61 -9.97
CA HIS A 8 5.57 20.65 -9.04
C HIS A 8 6.56 19.48 -8.93
N PRO A 9 7.17 19.19 -7.77
CA PRO A 9 8.24 18.18 -7.67
C PRO A 9 7.86 16.79 -8.18
N LEU A 10 6.60 16.40 -7.98
CA LEU A 10 6.08 15.14 -8.52
C LEU A 10 6.01 15.13 -10.06
N LEU A 11 5.76 16.26 -10.71
CA LEU A 11 5.73 16.37 -12.16
C LEU A 11 7.13 16.12 -12.73
N ASP A 12 8.15 16.77 -12.18
CA ASP A 12 9.55 16.60 -12.59
C ASP A 12 10.02 15.15 -12.37
N SER A 13 9.60 14.54 -11.26
CA SER A 13 9.89 13.13 -10.96
C SER A 13 9.22 12.18 -11.96
N LEU A 14 7.96 12.43 -12.32
CA LEU A 14 7.25 11.64 -13.34
C LEU A 14 7.87 11.82 -14.73
N ILE A 15 8.27 13.04 -15.11
CA ILE A 15 8.99 13.30 -16.37
C ILE A 15 10.29 12.50 -16.41
N THR A 16 11.06 12.54 -15.32
CA THR A 16 12.34 11.84 -15.21
C THR A 16 12.16 10.31 -15.30
N LEU A 17 11.23 9.76 -14.50
CA LEU A 17 10.89 8.32 -14.54
C LEU A 17 10.44 7.89 -15.94
N THR A 18 9.51 8.63 -16.53
CA THR A 18 8.94 8.28 -17.84
C THR A 18 10.00 8.38 -18.94
N SER A 19 10.85 9.41 -18.93
CA SER A 19 11.95 9.55 -19.89
C SER A 19 12.95 8.40 -19.82
N ARG A 20 13.20 7.89 -18.61
CA ARG A 20 14.22 6.85 -18.38
C ARG A 20 13.68 5.43 -18.55
N PHE A 21 12.43 5.17 -18.15
CA PHE A 21 11.93 3.81 -17.94
C PHE A 21 10.69 3.44 -18.76
N TRP A 22 10.18 4.32 -19.62
CA TRP A 22 9.03 3.99 -20.45
C TRP A 22 9.29 2.75 -21.31
N ASN A 23 8.43 1.73 -21.21
CA ASN A 23 8.60 0.43 -21.87
C ASN A 23 9.92 -0.30 -21.54
N ALA A 24 10.55 0.01 -20.41
CA ALA A 24 11.79 -0.66 -20.02
C ALA A 24 11.57 -2.11 -19.53
N GLY A 25 10.34 -2.47 -19.15
CA GLY A 25 9.97 -3.80 -18.65
C GLY A 25 10.86 -4.28 -17.50
N GLU A 26 11.24 -5.55 -17.52
CA GLU A 26 12.09 -6.18 -16.50
C GLU A 26 13.47 -5.52 -16.36
N ASN A 27 14.04 -5.01 -17.46
CA ASN A 27 15.34 -4.32 -17.44
C ASN A 27 15.28 -3.00 -16.68
N GLY A 28 14.10 -2.35 -16.65
CA GLY A 28 13.89 -1.15 -15.84
C GLY A 28 13.83 -1.48 -14.35
N TRP A 29 13.11 -2.55 -13.98
CA TRP A 29 13.03 -3.01 -12.60
C TRP A 29 14.39 -3.42 -12.02
N ALA A 30 15.22 -4.13 -12.80
CA ALA A 30 16.55 -4.54 -12.38
C ALA A 30 17.51 -3.37 -12.06
N GLN A 31 17.22 -2.15 -12.57
CA GLN A 31 18.01 -0.95 -12.29
C GLN A 31 17.63 -0.25 -10.98
N ILE A 32 16.41 -0.46 -10.49
CA ILE A 32 15.88 0.28 -9.33
C ILE A 32 15.57 -0.63 -8.13
N ILE A 33 15.47 -1.96 -8.34
CA ILE A 33 15.31 -2.91 -7.24
C ILE A 33 16.68 -3.36 -6.75
N ILE A 34 16.96 -3.08 -5.49
CA ILE A 34 18.17 -3.53 -4.80
C ILE A 34 17.80 -4.47 -3.63
N PRO A 35 18.47 -5.64 -3.50
CA PRO A 35 18.32 -6.46 -2.32
C PRO A 35 19.04 -5.80 -1.13
N ASP A 36 18.40 -5.80 0.04
CA ASP A 36 18.94 -5.25 1.28
C ASP A 36 18.72 -6.25 2.41
N ALA A 37 19.81 -6.85 2.89
CA ALA A 37 19.79 -7.84 3.95
C ALA A 37 19.87 -7.18 5.33
N VAL A 38 19.07 -7.68 6.27
CA VAL A 38 19.06 -7.23 7.65
C VAL A 38 18.89 -8.40 8.61
N SER A 39 19.57 -8.33 9.75
CA SER A 39 19.39 -9.25 10.87
C SER A 39 18.19 -8.79 11.71
N VAL A 40 17.09 -9.54 11.67
CA VAL A 40 15.83 -9.21 12.36
C VAL A 40 15.70 -10.05 13.64
N PRO A 41 15.44 -9.43 14.80
CA PRO A 41 15.13 -10.15 16.02
C PRO A 41 13.77 -10.83 15.89
N GLN A 42 13.71 -12.12 16.22
CA GLN A 42 12.46 -12.87 16.18
C GLN A 42 11.61 -12.55 17.41
N ILE A 43 10.29 -12.46 17.21
CA ILE A 43 9.35 -12.41 18.32
C ILE A 43 9.30 -13.83 18.86
N ALA A 44 9.71 -14.03 20.12
CA ALA A 44 9.53 -15.32 20.77
C ALA A 44 8.03 -15.64 20.74
N ASP A 45 7.65 -16.77 20.17
CA ASP A 45 6.33 -17.33 20.38
C ASP A 45 6.18 -17.44 21.90
N THR A 46 5.24 -16.69 22.49
CA THR A 46 5.04 -16.67 23.94
C THR A 46 4.91 -18.11 24.41
N PRO A 47 5.91 -18.68 25.10
CA PRO A 47 5.78 -20.04 25.57
C PRO A 47 4.73 -19.99 26.67
N ASP A 48 3.76 -20.91 26.62
CA ASP A 48 2.65 -20.93 27.58
C ASP A 48 3.11 -21.09 29.04
N GLU A 49 4.38 -21.47 29.27
CA GLU A 49 5.00 -21.60 30.60
C GLU A 49 6.49 -21.21 30.50
N VAL A 50 6.89 -20.04 31.01
CA VAL A 50 8.32 -19.65 31.11
C VAL A 50 8.65 -19.34 32.56
N ASP A 51 9.70 -20.00 33.07
CA ASP A 51 10.34 -19.68 34.35
C ASP A 51 10.85 -18.22 34.33
N GLU A 52 10.48 -17.43 35.34
CA GLU A 52 10.74 -15.98 35.42
C GLU A 52 12.24 -15.57 35.40
N ASP A 53 13.16 -16.53 35.51
CA ASP A 53 14.60 -16.28 35.70
C ASP A 53 15.47 -16.42 34.43
N GLU A 54 14.96 -16.98 33.31
CA GLU A 54 15.73 -17.05 32.06
C GLU A 54 15.34 -15.93 31.10
N GLN A 55 16.25 -14.96 30.88
CA GLN A 55 16.07 -13.99 29.79
C GLN A 55 16.19 -14.72 28.45
N PRO A 56 15.14 -14.75 27.62
CA PRO A 56 15.17 -15.50 26.37
C PRO A 56 16.22 -14.89 25.43
N LEU A 57 17.15 -15.73 24.98
CA LEU A 57 18.04 -15.39 23.87
C LEU A 57 17.18 -15.13 22.64
N VAL A 58 17.02 -13.86 22.26
CA VAL A 58 16.30 -13.48 21.05
C VAL A 58 17.10 -13.93 19.84
N ALA A 59 16.66 -15.00 19.19
CA ALA A 59 17.26 -15.46 17.94
C ALA A 59 17.12 -14.37 16.88
N ASN A 60 18.18 -14.13 16.13
CA ASN A 60 18.16 -13.23 14.99
C ASN A 60 18.12 -14.05 13.69
N GLU A 61 17.28 -13.63 12.75
CA GLU A 61 17.21 -14.20 11.41
C GLU A 61 17.70 -13.17 10.39
N THR A 62 18.55 -13.59 9.44
CA THR A 62 18.93 -12.70 8.33
C THR A 62 17.88 -12.78 7.24
N ILE A 63 17.20 -11.67 6.98
CA ILE A 63 16.16 -11.56 5.97
C ILE A 63 16.59 -10.57 4.91
N THR A 64 16.39 -10.91 3.64
CA THR A 64 16.67 -10.01 2.51
C THR A 64 15.38 -9.43 1.97
N PHE A 65 15.31 -8.10 1.89
CA PHE A 65 14.19 -7.38 1.33
C PHE A 65 14.55 -6.78 -0.02
N ASN A 66 13.56 -6.69 -0.91
CA ASN A 66 13.70 -5.90 -2.12
C ASN A 66 13.31 -4.45 -1.83
N VAL A 67 14.15 -3.52 -2.25
CA VAL A 67 13.93 -2.08 -2.06
C VAL A 67 13.93 -1.41 -3.42
N ILE A 68 12.92 -0.58 -3.68
CA ILE A 68 12.94 0.36 -4.79
C ILE A 68 13.78 1.55 -4.35
N ASP A 69 14.91 1.76 -5.01
CA ASP A 69 15.81 2.87 -4.78
C ASP A 69 15.68 3.91 -5.89
N LEU A 70 15.19 5.08 -5.54
CA LEU A 70 15.01 6.21 -6.45
C LEU A 70 15.98 7.37 -6.16
N VAL A 71 17.10 7.14 -5.45
CA VAL A 71 18.08 8.20 -5.12
C VAL A 71 18.46 9.04 -6.34
N ASP A 72 18.66 8.40 -7.49
CA ASP A 72 19.10 9.07 -8.73
C ASP A 72 17.96 9.67 -9.56
N ILE A 73 16.71 9.56 -9.11
CA ILE A 73 15.52 9.85 -9.92
C ILE A 73 14.74 11.09 -9.40
N ILE A 74 15.30 11.83 -8.43
CA ILE A 74 14.79 13.10 -7.84
C ILE A 74 13.57 12.89 -6.92
N PHE A 75 13.32 13.89 -6.04
CA PHE A 75 12.39 13.97 -4.90
C PHE A 75 10.95 13.54 -5.23
N PHE A 76 10.77 12.23 -5.39
CA PHE A 76 9.48 11.60 -5.40
C PHE A 76 9.02 11.58 -3.93
N PRO A 77 7.94 12.27 -3.55
CA PRO A 77 7.45 12.28 -2.17
C PRO A 77 6.75 10.94 -1.87
N LEU A 78 7.47 9.83 -2.05
CA LEU A 78 7.00 8.49 -1.72
C LEU A 78 6.74 8.43 -0.23
N GLN A 79 7.61 9.02 0.57
CA GLN A 79 7.48 9.00 2.02
C GLN A 79 7.25 10.39 2.60
N PRO A 80 6.32 10.54 3.57
CA PRO A 80 6.19 11.77 4.36
C PRO A 80 7.50 12.19 5.02
N SER A 81 8.37 11.22 5.29
CA SER A 81 9.67 11.39 5.94
C SER A 81 10.79 11.84 4.99
N GLY A 82 10.56 11.87 3.66
CA GLY A 82 11.52 12.39 2.67
C GLY A 82 12.58 11.39 2.18
N GLY A 83 12.40 10.09 2.45
CA GLY A 83 13.29 9.04 1.95
C GLY A 83 13.08 8.76 0.45
N THR A 84 14.16 8.39 -0.24
CA THR A 84 14.20 7.98 -1.66
C THR A 84 14.09 6.46 -1.86
N ARG A 85 14.16 5.69 -0.77
CA ARG A 85 14.08 4.23 -0.76
C ARG A 85 12.70 3.80 -0.27
N VAL A 86 12.15 2.75 -0.87
CA VAL A 86 10.85 2.19 -0.52
C VAL A 86 10.90 0.67 -0.51
N LEU A 87 10.34 0.06 0.54
CA LEU A 87 10.19 -1.38 0.60
C LEU A 87 9.26 -1.87 -0.52
N LEU A 88 9.75 -2.77 -1.39
CA LEU A 88 8.94 -3.53 -2.32
C LEU A 88 8.30 -4.70 -1.59
N ARG A 89 7.05 -4.51 -1.15
CA ARG A 89 6.28 -5.58 -0.50
C ARG A 89 5.93 -6.66 -1.52
N SER A 90 5.97 -7.92 -1.11
CA SER A 90 5.62 -9.06 -1.99
C SER A 90 4.18 -8.99 -2.51
N GLU A 91 3.28 -8.33 -1.78
CA GLU A 91 1.90 -8.12 -2.20
C GLU A 91 1.76 -7.14 -3.37
N TYR A 92 2.71 -6.23 -3.60
CA TYR A 92 2.56 -5.20 -4.63
C TYR A 92 2.57 -5.79 -6.06
N PRO A 93 3.54 -6.65 -6.46
CA PRO A 93 3.48 -7.36 -7.74
C PRO A 93 2.20 -8.19 -7.90
N ASP A 94 1.81 -8.94 -6.87
CA ASP A 94 0.62 -9.79 -6.89
C ASP A 94 -0.66 -8.97 -7.14
N LEU A 95 -0.81 -7.83 -6.45
CA LEU A 95 -1.93 -6.93 -6.64
C LEU A 95 -1.93 -6.31 -8.03
N TYR A 96 -0.76 -5.91 -8.55
CA TYR A 96 -0.66 -5.34 -9.89
C TYR A 96 -1.16 -6.31 -10.97
N GLU A 97 -0.69 -7.56 -10.94
CA GLU A 97 -1.10 -8.57 -11.90
C GLU A 97 -2.60 -8.86 -11.82
N ARG A 98 -3.17 -8.95 -10.61
CA ARG A 98 -4.61 -9.09 -10.42
C ARG A 98 -5.39 -7.91 -11.01
N LEU A 99 -4.91 -6.69 -10.85
CA LEU A 99 -5.53 -5.49 -11.43
C LEU A 99 -5.45 -5.49 -12.96
N LYS A 100 -4.31 -5.91 -13.55
CA LYS A 100 -4.16 -6.03 -15.02
C LYS A 100 -5.16 -7.03 -15.62
N ILE A 101 -5.32 -8.19 -14.99
CA ILE A 101 -6.29 -9.21 -15.41
C ILE A 101 -7.70 -8.64 -15.36
N LYS A 102 -8.09 -8.03 -14.23
CA LYS A 102 -9.43 -7.43 -14.08
C LYS A 102 -9.69 -6.29 -15.06
N ARG A 103 -8.72 -5.41 -15.31
CA ARG A 103 -8.82 -4.37 -16.33
C ARG A 103 -9.07 -4.97 -17.71
N SER A 104 -8.31 -6.00 -18.07
CA SER A 104 -8.42 -6.63 -19.40
C SER A 104 -9.80 -7.27 -19.60
N GLN A 105 -10.41 -7.77 -18.52
CA GLN A 105 -11.76 -8.31 -18.53
C GLN A 105 -12.84 -7.23 -18.51
N SER A 106 -12.58 -6.07 -17.91
CA SER A 106 -13.59 -5.04 -17.63
C SER A 106 -12.98 -3.63 -17.56
N PRO A 107 -12.56 -3.04 -18.70
CA PRO A 107 -11.73 -1.82 -18.73
C PRO A 107 -12.44 -0.56 -18.21
N GLY A 108 -13.78 -0.51 -18.24
CA GLY A 108 -14.57 0.60 -17.70
C GLY A 108 -14.94 0.46 -16.22
N THR A 109 -14.36 -0.50 -15.50
CA THR A 109 -14.65 -0.72 -14.06
C THR A 109 -13.56 -0.12 -13.18
N GLY A 110 -13.26 -0.74 -12.04
CA GLY A 110 -12.20 -0.30 -11.17
C GLY A 110 -11.93 -1.23 -10.00
N ALA A 111 -11.07 -0.77 -9.10
CA ALA A 111 -10.79 -1.41 -7.84
C ALA A 111 -10.67 -0.37 -6.71
N VAL A 112 -11.20 -0.73 -5.54
CA VAL A 112 -10.99 -0.02 -4.28
C VAL A 112 -9.95 -0.81 -3.50
N VAL A 113 -8.77 -0.25 -3.29
CA VAL A 113 -7.72 -0.82 -2.44
C VAL A 113 -7.81 -0.15 -1.08
N THR A 114 -8.17 -0.93 -0.05
CA THR A 114 -8.38 -0.44 1.31
C THR A 114 -7.64 -1.27 2.34
N GLY A 115 -7.71 -0.85 3.61
CA GLY A 115 -7.04 -1.48 4.75
C GLY A 115 -6.66 -0.45 5.81
N GLN A 116 -6.03 -0.92 6.89
CA GLN A 116 -5.68 -0.08 8.05
C GLN A 116 -4.89 1.18 7.64
N PRO A 117 -5.05 2.32 8.34
CA PRO A 117 -4.19 3.49 8.13
C PRO A 117 -2.71 3.12 8.20
N GLY A 118 -1.86 3.72 7.35
CA GLY A 118 -0.42 3.52 7.44
C GLY A 118 0.17 2.24 6.83
N ILE A 119 -0.63 1.31 6.31
CA ILE A 119 -0.13 0.05 5.71
C ILE A 119 0.52 0.19 4.32
N GLY A 120 0.81 1.41 3.85
CA GLY A 120 1.47 1.63 2.55
C GLY A 120 0.56 1.71 1.32
N LYS A 121 -0.75 1.99 1.46
CA LYS A 121 -1.66 2.08 0.30
C LYS A 121 -1.23 3.16 -0.71
N THR A 122 -0.83 4.34 -0.23
CA THR A 122 -0.28 5.41 -1.10
C THR A 122 1.00 4.96 -1.78
N ILE A 123 1.86 4.22 -1.07
CA ILE A 123 3.08 3.64 -1.64
C ILE A 123 2.75 2.64 -2.76
N PHE A 124 1.75 1.78 -2.55
CA PHE A 124 1.27 0.87 -3.59
C PHE A 124 0.79 1.62 -4.84
N LEU A 125 0.12 2.77 -4.69
CA LEU A 125 -0.31 3.57 -5.84
C LEU A 125 0.88 4.11 -6.65
N PHE A 126 1.97 4.48 -5.97
CA PHE A 126 3.19 4.89 -6.64
C PHE A 126 3.96 3.73 -7.27
N TYR A 127 4.01 2.58 -6.59
CA TYR A 127 4.49 1.34 -7.19
C TYR A 127 3.73 1.04 -8.48
N LEU A 128 2.40 1.16 -8.46
CA LEU A 128 1.55 0.96 -9.63
C LEU A 128 1.88 1.97 -10.74
N ALA A 129 2.05 3.25 -10.42
CA ALA A 129 2.48 4.25 -11.41
C ALA A 129 3.84 3.91 -12.05
N ILE A 130 4.83 3.46 -11.25
CA ILE A 130 6.13 3.01 -11.77
C ILE A 130 5.95 1.78 -12.66
N ALA A 131 5.16 0.80 -12.24
CA ALA A 131 4.89 -0.40 -13.03
C ALA A 131 4.23 -0.07 -14.38
N LEU A 132 3.30 0.89 -14.40
CA LEU A 132 2.68 1.37 -15.63
C LEU A 132 3.68 2.08 -16.54
N ILE A 133 4.63 2.85 -16.00
CA ILE A 133 5.74 3.42 -16.78
C ILE A 133 6.59 2.29 -17.39
N MET A 134 6.96 1.29 -16.59
CA MET A 134 7.76 0.14 -17.06
C MET A 134 7.07 -0.62 -18.20
N ASP A 135 5.74 -0.74 -18.14
CA ASP A 135 4.90 -1.38 -19.16
C ASP A 135 4.49 -0.43 -20.31
N GLY A 136 4.90 0.85 -20.24
CA GLY A 136 4.52 1.92 -21.18
C GLY A 136 3.01 2.11 -21.34
N GLU A 137 2.28 1.95 -20.25
CA GLU A 137 0.84 2.09 -20.20
C GLU A 137 0.45 3.52 -19.78
N PRO A 138 -0.42 4.21 -20.55
CA PRO A 138 -0.84 5.56 -20.23
C PRO A 138 -1.78 5.60 -19.03
N PHE A 139 -1.56 6.56 -18.13
CA PHE A 139 -2.31 6.70 -16.88
C PHE A 139 -2.53 8.16 -16.46
N ALA A 140 -3.59 8.36 -15.69
CA ALA A 140 -3.83 9.56 -14.90
C ALA A 140 -3.57 9.25 -13.42
N LEU A 141 -2.97 10.18 -12.69
CA LEU A 141 -2.68 10.05 -11.26
C LEU A 141 -3.19 11.28 -10.50
N GLN A 142 -3.86 11.05 -9.38
CA GLN A 142 -4.23 12.08 -8.43
C GLN A 142 -3.82 11.67 -7.02
N ILE A 143 -3.06 12.54 -6.34
CA ILE A 143 -2.62 12.34 -4.96
C ILE A 143 -3.11 13.51 -4.10
N GLY A 144 -4.04 13.29 -3.17
CA GLY A 144 -4.57 14.40 -2.36
C GLY A 144 -5.37 15.41 -3.21
N LYS A 145 -5.61 16.62 -2.68
CA LYS A 145 -6.29 17.72 -3.40
C LYS A 145 -5.43 18.33 -4.53
N ARG A 146 -4.42 17.60 -4.99
CA ARG A 146 -3.47 18.06 -6.01
C ARG A 146 -4.09 17.96 -7.41
N PRO A 147 -3.49 18.68 -8.37
CA PRO A 147 -3.81 18.51 -9.79
C PRO A 147 -3.71 17.05 -10.26
N LEU A 148 -4.35 16.77 -11.39
CA LEU A 148 -4.24 15.53 -12.12
C LEU A 148 -2.93 15.52 -12.90
N PHE A 149 -2.16 14.45 -12.74
CA PHE A 149 -0.98 14.18 -13.56
C PHE A 149 -1.41 13.22 -14.67
N ILE A 150 -1.15 13.59 -15.92
CA ILE A 150 -1.46 12.77 -17.09
C ILE A 150 -0.15 12.33 -17.72
N VAL A 151 0.04 11.02 -17.85
CA VAL A 151 1.24 10.40 -18.43
C VAL A 151 0.80 9.55 -19.61
N ARG A 152 1.19 9.93 -20.83
CA ARG A 152 0.97 9.13 -22.05
C ARG A 152 2.25 8.61 -22.69
N GLY A 153 3.41 9.13 -22.25
CA GLY A 153 4.72 8.68 -22.69
C GLY A 153 5.82 9.69 -22.33
N PRO A 154 7.07 9.43 -22.74
CA PRO A 154 8.25 10.21 -22.34
C PRO A 154 8.14 11.72 -22.61
N ALA A 155 7.48 12.09 -23.70
CA ALA A 155 7.31 13.48 -24.12
C ALA A 155 5.93 14.07 -23.77
N ASP A 156 5.06 13.29 -23.11
CA ASP A 156 3.69 13.70 -22.80
C ASP A 156 3.36 13.39 -21.33
N VAL A 157 3.91 14.23 -20.46
CA VAL A 157 3.63 14.28 -19.03
C VAL A 157 3.12 15.67 -18.69
N GLN A 158 1.86 15.77 -18.27
CA GLN A 158 1.15 17.03 -18.14
C GLN A 158 0.42 17.14 -16.80
N LEU A 159 0.14 18.39 -16.39
CA LEU A 159 -0.54 18.73 -15.16
C LEU A 159 -1.86 19.44 -15.47
N PHE A 160 -2.97 18.96 -14.92
CA PHE A 160 -4.30 19.55 -15.13
C PHE A 160 -4.99 19.86 -13.80
N ASN A 161 -5.73 20.97 -13.76
CA ASN A 161 -6.67 21.20 -12.68
C ASN A 161 -7.91 20.33 -12.91
N PRO A 162 -8.28 19.43 -11.98
CA PRO A 162 -9.45 18.55 -12.14
C PRO A 162 -10.76 19.32 -12.37
N GLU A 163 -10.89 20.54 -11.82
CA GLU A 163 -12.13 21.33 -11.94
C GLU A 163 -12.30 21.96 -13.33
N SER A 164 -11.22 22.09 -14.09
CA SER A 164 -11.23 22.72 -15.43
C SER A 164 -10.91 21.74 -16.56
N ALA A 165 -10.66 20.46 -16.24
CA ALA A 165 -10.33 19.44 -17.22
C ALA A 165 -11.60 18.93 -17.92
N ASP A 166 -11.59 18.89 -19.24
CA ASP A 166 -12.62 18.22 -20.02
C ASP A 166 -12.36 16.71 -20.13
N ALA A 167 -13.40 15.92 -20.45
CA ALA A 167 -13.29 14.47 -20.61
C ALA A 167 -12.26 14.04 -21.68
N GLY A 168 -11.97 14.91 -22.65
CA GLY A 168 -10.96 14.68 -23.69
C GLY A 168 -9.54 14.60 -23.14
N VAL A 169 -9.28 15.15 -21.94
CA VAL A 169 -8.01 14.98 -21.22
C VAL A 169 -7.72 13.50 -20.94
N LEU A 170 -8.75 12.66 -20.75
CA LEU A 170 -8.57 11.22 -20.53
C LEU A 170 -8.48 10.40 -21.81
N ASN A 171 -8.51 11.02 -23.00
CA ASN A 171 -8.37 10.28 -24.26
C ASN A 171 -7.04 9.50 -24.29
N GLY A 172 -7.16 8.19 -24.53
CA GLY A 172 -6.03 7.26 -24.53
C GLY A 172 -5.58 6.81 -23.14
N ILE A 173 -6.13 7.35 -22.05
CA ILE A 173 -5.79 6.96 -20.68
C ILE A 173 -6.50 5.65 -20.32
N LYS A 174 -5.70 4.62 -19.99
CA LYS A 174 -6.23 3.30 -19.64
C LYS A 174 -6.39 3.10 -18.14
N TRP A 175 -5.62 3.83 -17.34
CA TRP A 175 -5.59 3.72 -15.89
C TRP A 175 -5.85 5.08 -15.24
N ALA A 176 -6.74 5.12 -14.25
CA ALA A 176 -7.00 6.31 -13.45
C ALA A 176 -6.70 6.00 -11.98
N LEU A 177 -5.61 6.55 -11.46
CA LEU A 177 -5.08 6.28 -10.14
C LEU A 177 -5.46 7.41 -9.18
N SER A 178 -6.15 7.11 -8.07
CA SER A 178 -6.57 8.12 -7.09
C SER A 178 -6.23 7.69 -5.66
N ASP A 179 -5.49 8.52 -4.94
CA ASP A 179 -5.29 8.35 -3.49
C ASP A 179 -6.30 9.18 -2.70
N SER A 180 -7.39 8.55 -2.27
CA SER A 180 -8.44 9.15 -1.46
C SER A 180 -8.14 9.03 0.03
N ASN A 181 -7.24 9.90 0.51
CA ASN A 181 -6.89 10.05 1.92
C ASN A 181 -7.98 10.76 2.76
N ALA A 182 -7.76 10.93 4.07
CA ALA A 182 -8.75 11.48 5.02
C ALA A 182 -9.43 12.80 4.56
N VAL A 183 -8.72 13.61 3.78
CA VAL A 183 -9.14 14.93 3.30
C VAL A 183 -9.92 14.85 1.98
N LEU A 184 -9.78 13.75 1.23
CA LEU A 184 -10.42 13.54 -0.05
C LEU A 184 -11.64 12.65 0.04
N GLY A 185 -12.62 12.96 -0.81
CA GLY A 185 -13.82 12.15 -1.04
C GLY A 185 -13.57 11.03 -2.07
N PRO A 186 -14.56 10.70 -2.91
CA PRO A 186 -14.40 9.72 -4.00
C PRO A 186 -13.38 10.21 -5.05
N PRO A 187 -12.99 9.35 -6.03
CA PRO A 187 -12.24 9.78 -7.19
C PRO A 187 -12.92 10.96 -7.91
N PRO A 188 -12.17 11.83 -8.60
CA PRO A 188 -12.73 12.94 -9.36
C PRO A 188 -13.74 12.46 -10.39
N ASP A 189 -14.80 13.24 -10.63
CA ASP A 189 -15.88 12.88 -11.55
C ASP A 189 -15.35 12.55 -12.96
N ILE A 190 -14.29 13.23 -13.42
CA ILE A 190 -13.65 12.95 -14.70
C ILE A 190 -13.14 11.49 -14.79
N PHE A 191 -12.67 10.89 -13.69
CA PHE A 191 -12.27 9.47 -13.66
C PHE A 191 -13.47 8.52 -13.72
N LEU A 192 -14.65 8.99 -13.32
CA LEU A 192 -15.87 8.20 -13.26
C LEU A 192 -16.68 8.29 -14.57
N ASP A 193 -16.25 9.11 -15.53
CA ASP A 193 -16.87 9.22 -16.85
C ASP A 193 -16.83 7.85 -17.58
N PRO A 194 -17.94 7.37 -18.15
CA PRO A 194 -17.94 6.16 -18.98
C PRO A 194 -17.11 6.28 -20.26
N PHE A 195 -16.84 7.50 -20.76
CA PHE A 195 -16.15 7.72 -22.03
C PHE A 195 -15.06 8.80 -21.92
N PRO A 196 -13.78 8.45 -22.13
CA PRO A 196 -13.24 7.12 -22.47
C PRO A 196 -13.21 6.17 -21.25
N PRO A 197 -13.32 4.83 -21.45
CA PRO A 197 -13.29 3.89 -20.35
C PRO A 197 -11.86 3.75 -19.80
N SER A 198 -11.62 4.37 -18.64
CA SER A 198 -10.43 4.11 -17.81
C SER A 198 -10.77 3.16 -16.67
N TYR A 199 -9.78 2.33 -16.29
CA TYR A 199 -9.88 1.46 -15.12
C TYR A 199 -9.42 2.23 -13.87
N VAL A 200 -10.36 2.51 -12.98
CA VAL A 200 -10.12 3.37 -11.81
C VAL A 200 -9.55 2.55 -10.65
N VAL A 201 -8.37 2.89 -10.15
CA VAL A 201 -7.79 2.32 -8.93
C VAL A 201 -7.80 3.39 -7.86
N GLN A 202 -8.65 3.23 -6.86
CA GLN A 202 -8.71 4.11 -5.70
C GLN A 202 -8.02 3.45 -4.52
N THR A 203 -7.05 4.13 -3.89
CA THR A 203 -6.59 3.76 -2.55
C THR A 203 -7.34 4.61 -1.52
N THR A 204 -7.86 3.98 -0.46
CA THR A 204 -8.65 4.72 0.53
C THR A 204 -8.69 4.08 1.92
N LEU A 205 -9.06 4.87 2.93
CA LEU A 205 -9.38 4.38 4.27
C LEU A 205 -10.64 3.49 4.24
N PRO A 206 -10.83 2.57 5.20
CA PRO A 206 -11.93 1.58 5.18
C PRO A 206 -13.34 2.17 5.36
N THR A 207 -13.49 3.50 5.35
CA THR A 207 -14.78 4.17 5.50
C THR A 207 -15.62 4.03 4.24
N GLN A 208 -16.72 3.26 4.30
CA GLN A 208 -17.60 2.99 3.15
C GLN A 208 -18.08 4.25 2.41
N LYS A 209 -18.34 5.36 3.12
CA LYS A 209 -18.78 6.63 2.51
C LYS A 209 -17.84 7.14 1.39
N ARG A 210 -16.58 6.70 1.37
CA ARG A 210 -15.55 7.15 0.41
C ARG A 210 -15.59 6.41 -0.92
N TRP A 211 -16.20 5.23 -0.96
CA TRP A 211 -16.05 4.35 -2.12
C TRP A 211 -17.32 3.60 -2.51
N LYS A 212 -18.27 3.39 -1.59
CA LYS A 212 -19.45 2.55 -1.81
C LYS A 212 -20.30 2.98 -3.00
N GLU A 213 -20.48 4.28 -3.18
CA GLU A 213 -21.35 4.80 -4.23
C GLU A 213 -20.73 4.61 -5.62
N TRP A 214 -19.54 5.18 -5.86
CA TRP A 214 -18.90 5.06 -7.17
C TRP A 214 -18.52 3.61 -7.50
N SER A 215 -18.11 2.81 -6.50
CA SER A 215 -17.79 1.39 -6.73
C SER A 215 -19.02 0.61 -7.21
N LYS A 216 -20.20 0.90 -6.64
CA LYS A 216 -21.45 0.31 -7.13
C LYS A 216 -21.78 0.77 -8.56
N GLN A 217 -21.60 2.06 -8.85
CA GLN A 217 -21.87 2.62 -10.18
C GLN A 217 -20.96 2.02 -11.27
N ARG A 218 -19.69 1.77 -10.93
CA ARG A 218 -18.67 1.26 -11.87
C ARG A 218 -18.40 -0.24 -11.77
N GLY A 219 -19.09 -0.96 -10.89
CA GLY A 219 -18.81 -2.38 -10.62
C GLY A 219 -17.38 -2.62 -10.11
N ALA A 220 -16.84 -1.70 -9.30
CA ALA A 220 -15.46 -1.79 -8.83
C ALA A 220 -15.29 -2.88 -7.76
N GLY A 221 -14.23 -3.68 -7.87
CA GLY A 221 -13.89 -4.71 -6.90
C GLY A 221 -13.25 -4.13 -5.63
N LEU A 222 -13.65 -4.63 -4.45
CA LEU A 222 -13.00 -4.28 -3.18
C LEU A 222 -11.80 -5.21 -2.92
N ILE A 223 -10.66 -4.62 -2.57
CA ILE A 223 -9.41 -5.32 -2.27
C ILE A 223 -8.91 -4.82 -0.91
N PHE A 224 -8.65 -5.74 0.01
CA PHE A 224 -8.03 -5.44 1.29
C PHE A 224 -6.54 -5.75 1.20
N MET A 225 -5.71 -4.74 1.41
CA MET A 225 -4.25 -4.89 1.42
C MET A 225 -3.80 -5.41 2.78
N LYS A 226 -2.86 -6.35 2.80
CA LYS A 226 -2.37 -6.97 4.03
C LYS A 226 -1.63 -5.94 4.90
N PRO A 227 -1.82 -5.98 6.23
CA PRO A 227 -0.98 -5.22 7.16
C PRO A 227 0.49 -5.61 7.05
N PHE A 228 1.37 -4.78 7.62
CA PHE A 228 2.80 -5.10 7.68
C PHE A 228 3.06 -6.25 8.65
N ASN A 229 3.94 -7.18 8.29
CA ASN A 229 4.48 -8.11 9.30
C ASN A 229 5.61 -7.45 10.10
N TRP A 230 6.05 -8.13 11.17
CA TRP A 230 7.12 -7.64 12.04
C TRP A 230 8.41 -7.35 11.26
N ASN A 231 8.84 -8.28 10.40
CA ASN A 231 10.09 -8.15 9.65
C ASN A 231 10.07 -6.93 8.72
N GLU A 232 8.93 -6.66 8.08
CA GLU A 232 8.74 -5.45 7.26
C GLU A 232 8.77 -4.16 8.11
N ILE A 233 8.10 -4.14 9.28
CA ILE A 233 8.10 -2.99 10.19
C ILE A 233 9.52 -2.71 10.71
N TYR A 234 10.22 -3.75 11.16
CA TYR A 234 11.60 -3.66 11.62
C TYR A 234 12.49 -3.10 10.52
N PHE A 235 12.42 -3.67 9.32
CA PHE A 235 13.23 -3.23 8.19
C PHE A 235 12.95 -1.78 7.82
N VAL A 236 11.68 -1.39 7.64
CA VAL A 236 11.35 0.00 7.27
C VAL A 236 11.77 0.97 8.38
N GLY A 237 11.46 0.66 9.64
CA GLY A 237 11.75 1.53 10.77
C GLY A 237 13.24 1.72 11.06
N THR A 238 14.09 0.74 10.74
CA THR A 238 15.54 0.80 11.02
C THR A 238 16.40 1.17 9.80
N ARG A 239 15.93 0.89 8.57
CA ARG A 239 16.73 1.07 7.34
C ARG A 239 16.21 2.13 6.38
N ILE A 240 14.88 2.29 6.26
CA ILE A 240 14.28 3.15 5.23
C ILE A 240 13.91 4.51 5.80
N GLU A 241 13.32 4.53 6.99
CA GLU A 241 12.91 5.75 7.65
C GLU A 241 14.08 6.74 7.83
N THR A 242 13.86 8.02 7.53
CA THR A 242 14.92 9.04 7.58
C THR A 242 15.53 9.23 8.97
N HIS A 243 14.74 8.93 10.01
CA HIS A 243 15.20 8.86 11.39
C HIS A 243 14.99 7.42 11.86
N PRO A 244 16.04 6.59 11.84
CA PRO A 244 15.97 5.21 12.31
C PRO A 244 15.40 5.13 13.71
N VAL A 245 14.45 4.22 13.89
CA VAL A 245 13.74 4.00 15.16
C VAL A 245 14.52 2.98 15.99
N ASN A 246 14.56 3.16 17.32
CA ASN A 246 15.15 2.17 18.21
C ASN A 246 14.45 0.80 18.05
N PRO A 247 15.18 -0.28 17.73
CA PRO A 247 14.61 -1.61 17.54
C PRO A 247 13.75 -2.14 18.69
N ASN A 248 14.19 -1.93 19.94
CA ASN A 248 13.49 -2.46 21.12
C ASN A 248 12.18 -1.72 21.35
N THR A 249 12.20 -0.38 21.24
CA THR A 249 10.98 0.42 21.30
C THR A 249 10.03 0.07 20.15
N LEU A 250 10.57 -0.16 18.95
CA LEU A 250 9.74 -0.54 17.81
C LEU A 250 9.07 -1.90 18.00
N MET A 251 9.79 -2.87 18.58
CA MET A 251 9.26 -4.19 18.96
C MET A 251 8.16 -4.06 20.00
N GLU A 252 8.38 -3.26 21.05
CA GLU A 252 7.37 -2.96 22.06
C GLU A 252 6.11 -2.36 21.41
N MET A 253 6.27 -1.37 20.53
CA MET A 253 5.14 -0.73 19.86
C MET A 253 4.40 -1.70 18.92
N PHE A 254 5.10 -2.58 18.20
CA PHE A 254 4.48 -3.59 17.35
C PHE A 254 3.70 -4.61 18.18
N THR A 255 4.27 -5.05 19.31
CA THR A 255 3.62 -6.01 20.22
C THR A 255 2.36 -5.42 20.84
N LEU A 256 2.41 -4.16 21.27
CA LEU A 256 1.28 -3.48 21.92
C LEU A 256 0.19 -3.02 20.95
N TYR A 257 0.58 -2.52 19.76
CA TYR A 257 -0.33 -1.82 18.85
C TYR A 257 -0.51 -2.51 17.49
N GLY A 258 0.16 -3.63 17.27
CA GLY A 258 0.05 -4.47 16.08
C GLY A 258 0.76 -3.93 14.85
N SER A 259 0.30 -4.39 13.69
CA SER A 259 0.91 -4.24 12.36
C SER A 259 0.77 -2.87 11.68
N SER A 260 0.44 -1.82 12.43
CA SER A 260 0.24 -0.48 11.87
C SER A 260 1.56 0.28 11.83
N ALA A 261 2.33 0.16 10.73
CA ALA A 261 3.65 0.78 10.58
C ALA A 261 3.67 2.28 10.96
N GLN A 262 2.70 3.07 10.46
CA GLN A 262 2.59 4.49 10.80
C GLN A 262 2.40 4.73 12.30
N LEU A 263 1.62 3.88 12.97
CA LEU A 263 1.40 3.99 14.41
C LEU A 263 2.68 3.60 15.15
N CYS A 264 3.29 2.45 14.82
CA CYS A 264 4.52 1.98 15.43
C CYS A 264 5.63 3.04 15.33
N PHE A 265 5.88 3.60 14.14
CA PHE A 265 6.93 4.62 13.96
C PHE A 265 6.61 5.91 14.70
N ARG A 266 5.34 6.35 14.71
CA ARG A 266 4.94 7.56 15.42
C ARG A 266 5.15 7.43 16.92
N LEU A 267 4.70 6.31 17.51
CA LEU A 267 4.79 6.10 18.96
C LEU A 267 6.23 5.81 19.40
N ALA A 268 6.98 5.04 18.62
CA ALA A 268 8.37 4.70 18.97
C ALA A 268 9.35 5.89 18.86
N ARG A 269 8.97 6.96 18.15
CA ARG A 269 9.78 8.18 18.01
C ARG A 269 9.55 9.20 19.12
N ASN A 270 8.38 9.18 19.74
CA ASN A 270 7.96 10.24 20.62
C ASN A 270 7.08 9.70 21.74
N GLU A 271 7.66 9.61 22.93
CA GLU A 271 6.96 9.19 24.14
C GLU A 271 5.71 10.03 24.43
N GLN A 272 5.75 11.34 24.15
CA GLN A 272 4.56 12.18 24.30
C GLN A 272 3.43 11.76 23.33
N SER A 273 3.77 11.34 22.10
CA SER A 273 2.77 10.82 21.16
C SER A 273 2.16 9.49 21.63
N ARG A 274 2.92 8.67 22.37
CA ARG A 274 2.41 7.47 23.06
C ARG A 274 1.44 7.85 24.16
N ILE A 275 1.85 8.74 25.07
CA ILE A 275 1.00 9.21 26.18
C ILE A 275 -0.30 9.82 25.65
N ASP A 276 -0.20 10.67 24.62
CA ASP A 276 -1.38 11.30 24.01
C ASP A 276 -2.29 10.26 23.35
N TRP A 277 -1.72 9.29 22.65
CA TRP A 277 -2.50 8.20 22.03
C TRP A 277 -3.21 7.33 23.08
N GLU A 278 -2.52 6.94 24.15
CA GLU A 278 -3.10 6.16 25.26
C GLU A 278 -4.23 6.93 25.95
N ARG A 279 -4.03 8.23 26.18
CA ARG A 279 -5.07 9.13 26.73
C ARG A 279 -6.31 9.20 25.84
N ASP A 280 -6.16 9.23 24.53
CA ASP A 280 -7.26 9.41 23.58
C ASP A 280 -7.97 8.08 23.23
N ILE A 281 -7.23 6.97 23.18
CA ILE A 281 -7.77 5.66 22.78
C ILE A 281 -8.60 5.02 23.90
N ILE A 282 -8.20 5.18 25.17
CA ILE A 282 -8.89 4.56 26.31
C ILE A 282 -10.36 5.02 26.42
N PRO A 283 -10.69 6.32 26.40
CA PRO A 283 -12.08 6.77 26.37
C PRO A 283 -12.82 6.27 25.13
N THR A 284 -12.16 6.24 23.98
CA THR A 284 -12.76 5.74 22.72
C THR A 284 -13.16 4.28 22.85
N LEU A 285 -12.27 3.42 23.35
CA LEU A 285 -12.53 2.00 23.56
C LEU A 285 -13.65 1.76 24.57
N ARG A 286 -13.69 2.53 25.67
CA ARG A 286 -14.78 2.45 26.67
C ARG A 286 -16.15 2.81 26.12
N ASN A 287 -16.19 3.66 25.08
CA ASN A 287 -17.42 4.10 24.45
C ASN A 287 -17.87 3.18 23.31
N ILE A 288 -17.13 2.12 22.96
CA ILE A 288 -17.56 1.13 21.97
C ILE A 288 -18.53 0.17 22.66
N PRO A 289 -19.84 0.20 22.34
CA PRO A 289 -20.79 -0.73 22.92
C PRO A 289 -20.44 -2.16 22.49
N ASN A 290 -20.40 -3.07 23.48
CA ASN A 290 -20.14 -4.50 23.27
C ASN A 290 -18.78 -4.82 22.61
N LEU A 291 -17.69 -4.17 23.07
CA LEU A 291 -16.33 -4.48 22.60
C LEU A 291 -15.99 -5.97 22.77
N ALA A 292 -16.40 -6.59 23.87
CA ALA A 292 -16.20 -8.02 24.12
C ALA A 292 -16.83 -8.89 23.02
N GLY A 293 -18.10 -8.64 22.67
CA GLY A 293 -18.75 -9.36 21.58
C GLY A 293 -18.11 -9.12 20.21
N LEU A 294 -17.50 -7.95 19.98
CA LEU A 294 -16.77 -7.68 18.73
C LEU A 294 -15.48 -8.51 18.66
N VAL A 295 -14.75 -8.64 19.76
CA VAL A 295 -13.56 -9.49 19.87
C VAL A 295 -13.93 -10.97 19.66
N GLU A 296 -14.98 -11.46 20.32
CA GLU A 296 -15.46 -12.83 20.15
C GLU A 296 -15.85 -13.12 18.70
N ASN A 297 -16.58 -12.21 18.04
CA ASN A 297 -16.96 -12.39 16.63
C ASN A 297 -15.75 -12.42 15.69
N VAL A 298 -14.72 -11.60 15.94
CA VAL A 298 -13.49 -11.61 15.14
C VAL A 298 -12.76 -12.94 15.31
N LEU A 299 -12.62 -13.43 16.55
CA LEU A 299 -11.97 -14.70 16.86
C LEU A 299 -12.72 -15.90 16.24
N GLN A 300 -14.05 -15.86 16.25
CA GLN A 300 -14.87 -16.91 15.63
C GLN A 300 -14.72 -16.92 14.10
N THR A 301 -14.74 -15.74 13.47
CA THR A 301 -14.60 -15.60 12.02
C THR A 301 -13.23 -16.08 11.53
N THR A 302 -12.16 -15.80 12.27
CA THR A 302 -10.81 -16.27 11.91
C THR A 302 -10.69 -17.79 12.04
N ALA A 303 -11.33 -18.40 13.04
CA ALA A 303 -11.34 -19.86 13.18
C ALA A 303 -12.08 -20.54 12.02
N ASP A 304 -13.22 -19.99 11.59
CA ASP A 304 -14.02 -20.53 10.50
C ASP A 304 -13.32 -20.38 9.13
N GLU A 305 -12.68 -19.24 8.87
CA GLU A 305 -11.90 -19.03 7.64
C GLU A 305 -10.70 -19.98 7.54
N VAL A 306 -9.97 -20.19 8.64
CA VAL A 306 -8.85 -21.15 8.70
C VAL A 306 -9.34 -22.59 8.48
N SER A 307 -10.49 -22.94 9.06
CA SER A 307 -11.11 -24.27 8.87
C SER A 307 -11.55 -24.51 7.41
N SER A 308 -12.04 -23.46 6.73
CA SER A 308 -12.51 -23.54 5.33
C SER A 308 -11.41 -23.60 4.26
N GLN A 309 -10.18 -23.20 4.61
CA GLN A 309 -9.03 -23.23 3.68
C GLN A 309 -8.21 -24.53 3.76
N ILE A 310 -8.52 -25.44 4.69
CA ILE A 310 -7.95 -26.79 4.69
C ILE A 310 -8.76 -27.63 3.70
N PRO A 311 -8.25 -27.97 2.50
CA PRO A 311 -8.95 -28.90 1.63
C PRO A 311 -9.12 -30.23 2.37
N PRO A 312 -10.30 -30.89 2.26
CA PRO A 312 -10.50 -32.17 2.91
C PRO A 312 -9.40 -33.15 2.46
N PRO A 313 -8.87 -33.98 3.37
CA PRO A 313 -7.82 -34.93 3.03
C PRO A 313 -8.31 -35.78 1.86
N SER A 314 -7.67 -35.59 0.71
CA SER A 314 -7.92 -36.41 -0.47
C SER A 314 -7.57 -37.84 -0.10
N PHE A 315 -8.61 -38.67 0.05
CA PHE A 315 -8.47 -40.10 0.17
C PHE A 315 -7.59 -40.58 -0.98
N LEU A 316 -6.40 -41.09 -0.64
CA LEU A 316 -5.54 -41.84 -1.55
C LEU A 316 -6.34 -43.07 -2.00
N ALA A 317 -7.06 -42.93 -3.11
CA ALA A 317 -7.63 -44.06 -3.81
C ALA A 317 -6.45 -44.91 -4.31
N SER A 318 -6.23 -46.02 -3.61
CA SER A 318 -5.28 -47.05 -3.95
C SER A 318 -5.65 -47.60 -5.32
N THR A 319 -4.86 -47.28 -6.35
CA THR A 319 -4.95 -47.98 -7.65
C THR A 319 -4.34 -49.36 -7.47
N SER A 320 -5.19 -50.30 -7.07
CA SER A 320 -4.92 -51.73 -7.19
C SER A 320 -4.82 -52.07 -8.67
N SER A 321 -3.63 -52.51 -9.05
CA SER A 321 -3.30 -53.47 -10.11
C SER A 321 -4.51 -54.14 -10.80
N MET A 322 -4.57 -54.02 -12.13
CA MET A 322 -4.98 -55.13 -12.98
C MET A 322 -4.17 -55.11 -14.29
N LYS A 323 -3.91 -56.34 -14.73
CA LYS A 323 -3.06 -56.80 -15.84
C LYS A 323 -3.48 -56.27 -17.20
#